data_AF-A0A1R2B5V4-F1
#
_entry.id   AF-A0A1R2B5V4-F1
#
_cell.length_a   1.000
_cell.length_b   1.000
_cell.length_c   1.000
_cell.angle_alpha   90.00
_cell.angle_beta   90.00
_cell.angle_gamma   90.00
#
_symmetry.space_group_name_H-M   'P 1'
#
loop_
_entity.id
_entity.type
_entity.pdbx_description
1 polymer ?
#
loop_
_entity_poly.entity_id
_entity_poly.type
_entity_poly.pdbx_seq_one_letter_code
_entity_poly.pdbx_strand_id
1 'polypeptide(L)'
;MIDTYILSLARVEGLGDIYNSECSVTVEGTEISTYSLSNLPVNFTITSPGVITMNMRDKDSQTTLASIAFQSSLLNSEWFYWLPLFLGSDNFLSSLPLKITQPRVLIGVNKEIQIPIIIETSEQNEDELAYFESHNGDNKKQESNGKVSSELAYCIKEDNEHLIQYYQNLVKELENDVHRQKNTCKQIVKEFKAQIAELQEQVEFEKKYRIDMQEKFEHCISLYDSIRKREERFFESLHKKSRNLIFDIQTQEVININSFLQNQGNDDKVSHSILNDTLSFPSTIEKKVHETLDRLKLVGLLKRTKDMNFMIGAKTISLSIKQGEVICKSGTSLENYIFKNCKSEIEDFLRMRACPGLQKSSSSRSPIGFSKSPGLYTQRISKY
;
A
#
# COMPACT_ATOMS: atom_id res chain seq x y z
N MET A 1 -0.04 20.33 -23.78
CA MET A 1 1.35 19.84 -23.91
C MET A 1 1.25 18.32 -23.94
N ILE A 2 1.67 17.69 -25.04
CA ILE A 2 1.68 16.23 -25.13
C ILE A 2 3.02 15.80 -24.55
N ASP A 3 3.02 15.42 -23.28
CA ASP A 3 4.21 14.90 -22.63
C ASP A 3 4.47 13.51 -23.22
N THR A 4 5.34 13.45 -24.24
CA THR A 4 5.88 12.17 -24.72
C THR A 4 6.84 11.67 -23.66
N TYR A 5 6.77 10.39 -23.33
CA TYR A 5 7.70 9.81 -22.35
C TYR A 5 8.19 8.45 -22.82
N ILE A 6 9.40 8.13 -22.40
CA ILE A 6 10.07 6.87 -22.66
C ILE A 6 9.78 5.94 -21.49
N LEU A 7 9.21 4.79 -21.81
CA LEU A 7 8.98 3.69 -20.89
C LEU A 7 10.05 2.62 -21.15
N SER A 8 10.95 2.41 -20.20
CA SER A 8 12.04 1.45 -20.33
C SER A 8 11.70 0.16 -19.60
N LEU A 9 11.56 -0.95 -20.30
CA LEU A 9 11.49 -2.27 -19.68
C LEU A 9 12.91 -2.72 -19.33
N ALA A 10 13.27 -2.65 -18.04
CA ALA A 10 14.64 -2.87 -17.59
C ALA A 10 14.91 -4.32 -17.19
N ARG A 11 13.94 -4.98 -16.54
CA ARG A 11 14.11 -6.34 -16.03
C ARG A 11 12.77 -7.06 -15.86
N VAL A 12 12.76 -8.37 -16.04
CA VAL A 12 11.65 -9.26 -15.71
C VAL A 12 12.14 -10.33 -14.73
N GLU A 13 11.36 -10.64 -13.71
CA GLU A 13 11.68 -11.66 -12.70
C GLU A 13 10.51 -12.60 -12.42
N GLY A 14 10.81 -13.87 -12.14
CA GLY A 14 9.82 -14.86 -11.73
C GLY A 14 8.95 -15.41 -12.85
N LEU A 15 9.15 -14.94 -14.08
CA LEU A 15 8.76 -15.66 -15.29
C LEU A 15 9.84 -16.71 -15.60
N GLY A 16 9.41 -17.89 -16.08
CA GLY A 16 10.28 -19.05 -16.34
C GLY A 16 11.35 -18.79 -17.41
N ASP A 17 11.19 -19.35 -18.61
CA ASP A 17 12.17 -19.15 -19.68
C ASP A 17 11.99 -17.79 -20.38
N ILE A 18 12.77 -16.81 -19.91
CA ILE A 18 12.75 -15.44 -20.44
C ILE A 18 13.40 -15.39 -21.84
N TYR A 19 14.29 -16.33 -22.20
CA TYR A 19 15.02 -16.27 -23.47
C TYR A 19 14.13 -16.57 -24.68
N ASN A 20 13.12 -17.42 -24.50
CA ASN A 20 12.11 -17.72 -25.52
C ASN A 20 10.86 -16.83 -25.45
N SER A 21 10.91 -15.76 -24.67
CA SER A 21 9.75 -14.89 -24.44
C SER A 21 9.89 -13.54 -25.16
N GLU A 22 8.77 -12.94 -25.51
CA GLU A 22 8.66 -11.58 -26.04
C GLU A 22 7.67 -10.75 -25.20
N CYS A 23 7.82 -9.43 -25.24
CA CYS A 23 6.90 -8.48 -24.63
C CYS A 23 6.29 -7.61 -25.71
N SER A 24 4.97 -7.64 -25.84
CA SER A 24 4.20 -6.68 -26.64
C SER A 24 3.63 -5.59 -25.72
N VAL A 25 3.84 -4.33 -26.09
CA VAL A 25 3.28 -3.18 -25.37
C VAL A 25 2.20 -2.52 -26.22
N THR A 26 1.01 -2.37 -25.64
CA THR A 26 -0.12 -1.66 -26.25
C THR A 26 -0.54 -0.47 -25.40
N VAL A 27 -1.06 0.59 -26.04
CA VAL A 27 -1.67 1.75 -25.38
C VAL A 27 -3.07 1.95 -25.94
N GLU A 28 -4.08 1.95 -25.07
CA GLU A 28 -5.50 2.00 -25.46
C GLU A 28 -5.86 0.94 -26.52
N GLY A 29 -5.28 -0.25 -26.39
CA GLY A 29 -5.48 -1.37 -27.33
C GLY A 29 -4.69 -1.28 -28.64
N THR A 30 -3.95 -0.20 -28.89
CA THR A 30 -3.08 -0.06 -30.08
C THR A 30 -1.68 -0.58 -29.76
N GLU A 31 -1.18 -1.54 -30.53
CA GLU A 31 0.19 -2.06 -30.37
C GLU A 31 1.22 -1.01 -30.78
N ILE A 32 2.16 -0.73 -29.86
CA ILE A 32 3.29 0.18 -30.11
C ILE A 32 4.44 -0.62 -30.70
N SER A 33 4.83 -1.71 -30.04
CA SER A 33 5.92 -2.58 -30.47
C SER A 33 5.96 -3.86 -29.66
N THR A 34 6.65 -4.85 -30.23
CA THR A 34 6.95 -6.13 -29.59
C THR A 34 8.47 -6.35 -29.59
N TYR A 35 9.04 -6.71 -28.45
CA TYR A 35 10.47 -6.96 -28.28
C TYR A 35 10.77 -8.29 -27.60
N SER A 36 11.87 -8.92 -28.00
CA SER A 36 12.41 -10.10 -27.32
C SER A 36 12.87 -9.76 -25.90
N LEU A 37 12.43 -10.54 -24.89
CA LEU A 37 12.88 -10.38 -23.51
C LEU A 37 14.34 -10.80 -23.30
N SER A 38 14.96 -11.47 -24.27
CA SER A 38 16.42 -11.73 -24.25
C SER A 38 17.27 -10.46 -24.42
N ASN A 39 16.68 -9.36 -24.90
CA ASN A 39 17.40 -8.15 -25.30
C ASN A 39 17.19 -6.97 -24.34
N LEU A 40 16.79 -7.25 -23.09
CA LEU A 40 16.60 -6.20 -22.09
C LEU A 40 17.92 -5.49 -21.75
N PRO A 41 17.91 -4.17 -21.46
CA PRO A 41 16.73 -3.29 -21.38
C PRO A 41 16.22 -2.82 -22.76
N VAL A 42 14.91 -2.58 -22.88
CA VAL A 42 14.29 -2.04 -24.11
C VAL A 42 13.45 -0.80 -23.81
N ASN A 43 13.35 0.12 -24.77
CA ASN A 43 12.64 1.40 -24.61
C ASN A 43 11.41 1.47 -25.52
N PHE A 44 10.32 2.00 -24.97
CA PHE A 44 9.06 2.23 -25.67
C PHE A 44 8.73 3.72 -25.61
N THR A 45 8.52 4.35 -26.76
CA THR A 45 8.08 5.75 -26.83
C THR A 45 6.56 5.79 -26.70
N ILE A 46 6.07 6.41 -25.62
CA ILE A 46 4.64 6.58 -25.36
C ILE A 46 4.26 8.02 -25.69
N THR A 47 3.46 8.19 -26.74
CA THR A 47 3.08 9.51 -27.28
C THR A 47 1.77 10.05 -26.72
N SER A 48 0.98 9.22 -26.02
CA SER A 48 -0.28 9.63 -25.43
C SER A 48 -0.52 9.00 -24.05
N PRO A 49 -1.15 9.73 -23.12
CA PRO A 49 -1.64 9.13 -21.88
C PRO A 49 -2.81 8.18 -22.20
N GLY A 50 -2.79 7.01 -21.57
CA GLY A 50 -3.86 6.01 -21.68
C GLY A 50 -3.59 4.80 -20.79
N VAL A 51 -4.33 3.73 -21.03
CA VAL A 51 -4.08 2.40 -20.44
C VAL A 51 -2.95 1.72 -21.20
N ILE A 52 -1.82 1.52 -20.52
CA ILE A 52 -0.68 0.73 -21.02
C ILE A 52 -0.94 -0.73 -20.66
N THR A 53 -0.81 -1.62 -21.63
CA THR A 53 -0.81 -3.07 -21.40
C THR A 53 0.51 -3.67 -21.87
N MET A 54 1.16 -4.43 -21.01
CA MET A 54 2.33 -5.24 -21.35
C MET A 54 1.93 -6.71 -21.29
N ASN A 55 2.06 -7.42 -22.41
CA ASN A 55 1.82 -8.86 -22.49
C ASN A 55 3.13 -9.58 -22.76
N MET A 56 3.49 -10.50 -21.87
CA MET A 56 4.62 -11.40 -22.02
C MET A 56 4.12 -12.68 -22.67
N ARG A 57 4.66 -13.03 -23.84
CA ARG A 57 4.26 -14.22 -24.60
C ARG A 57 5.45 -15.13 -24.85
N ASP A 58 5.20 -16.42 -24.88
CA ASP A 58 6.16 -17.39 -25.42
C ASP A 58 6.16 -17.29 -26.94
N LYS A 59 7.34 -17.19 -27.56
CA LYS A 59 7.48 -16.94 -29.00
C LYS A 59 6.92 -18.06 -29.86
N ASP A 60 7.13 -19.31 -29.44
CA ASP A 60 6.77 -20.50 -30.22
C ASP A 60 5.27 -20.79 -30.15
N SER A 61 4.71 -20.73 -28.94
CA SER A 61 3.32 -21.07 -28.69
C SER A 61 2.36 -19.88 -28.81
N GLN A 62 2.89 -18.64 -28.82
CA GLN A 62 2.13 -17.38 -28.76
C GLN A 62 1.19 -17.29 -27.54
N THR A 63 1.40 -18.16 -26.54
CA THR A 63 0.61 -18.18 -25.32
C THR A 63 1.04 -17.03 -24.42
N THR A 64 0.05 -16.35 -23.82
CA THR A 64 0.34 -15.29 -22.84
C THR A 64 0.79 -15.93 -21.54
N LEU A 65 2.04 -15.66 -21.17
CA LEU A 65 2.65 -16.15 -19.93
C LEU A 65 2.23 -15.29 -18.74
N ALA A 66 2.29 -13.97 -18.91
CA ALA A 66 1.82 -13.02 -17.93
C ALA A 66 1.50 -11.69 -18.59
N SER A 67 0.67 -10.89 -17.93
CA SER A 67 0.30 -9.57 -18.42
C SER A 67 0.11 -8.59 -17.28
N ILE A 68 0.19 -7.30 -17.60
CA ILE A 68 -0.23 -6.22 -16.72
C ILE A 68 -0.80 -5.10 -17.57
N ALA A 69 -1.93 -4.55 -17.14
CA ALA A 69 -2.53 -3.34 -17.67
C ALA A 69 -2.57 -2.27 -16.58
N PHE A 70 -2.30 -1.01 -16.89
CA PHE A 70 -2.38 0.08 -15.91
C PHE A 70 -2.58 1.43 -16.59
N GLN A 71 -3.19 2.37 -15.86
CA GLN A 71 -3.31 3.77 -16.31
C GLN A 71 -1.92 4.42 -16.30
N SER A 72 -1.49 5.04 -17.39
CA SER A 72 -0.23 5.80 -17.47
C SER A 72 -0.05 6.83 -16.35
N SER A 73 -1.13 7.45 -15.85
CA SER A 73 -1.10 8.39 -14.72
C SER A 73 -0.66 7.76 -13.39
N LEU A 74 -0.62 6.42 -13.31
CA LEU A 74 -0.08 5.69 -12.17
C LEU A 74 1.43 5.93 -12.02
N LEU A 75 2.11 6.21 -13.12
CA LEU A 75 3.54 6.51 -13.19
C LEU A 75 3.76 8.02 -13.22
N ASN A 76 3.65 8.64 -12.04
CA ASN A 76 3.60 10.10 -11.92
C ASN A 76 4.97 10.80 -11.96
N SER A 77 6.06 10.06 -11.77
CA SER A 77 7.41 10.61 -11.59
C SER A 77 8.40 9.89 -12.50
N GLU A 78 9.49 10.58 -12.86
CA GLU A 78 10.63 9.96 -13.53
C GLU A 78 11.38 9.08 -12.53
N TRP A 79 11.14 7.78 -12.59
CA TRP A 79 11.69 6.82 -11.63
C TRP A 79 11.64 5.40 -12.18
N PHE A 80 12.14 4.46 -11.38
CA PHE A 80 12.00 3.02 -11.62
C PHE A 80 10.88 2.41 -10.76
N TYR A 81 9.95 1.72 -11.40
CA TYR A 81 8.82 1.09 -10.76
C TYR A 81 8.91 -0.42 -10.92
N TRP A 82 8.89 -1.13 -9.79
CA TRP A 82 8.51 -2.54 -9.80
C TRP A 82 7.00 -2.62 -9.96
N LEU A 83 6.52 -3.48 -10.85
CA LEU A 83 5.11 -3.79 -11.03
C LEU A 83 4.89 -5.32 -11.02
N PRO A 84 3.76 -5.80 -10.48
CA PRO A 84 3.43 -7.21 -10.55
C PRO A 84 3.10 -7.62 -11.98
N LEU A 85 3.32 -8.89 -12.32
CA LEU A 85 2.81 -9.51 -13.52
C LEU A 85 1.73 -10.53 -13.12
N PHE A 86 0.63 -10.55 -13.87
CA PHE A 86 -0.51 -11.42 -13.59
C PHE A 86 -0.54 -12.57 -14.59
N LEU A 87 -0.68 -13.80 -14.09
CA LEU A 87 -0.79 -15.01 -14.90
C LEU A 87 -2.21 -15.25 -15.43
N GLY A 88 -3.19 -14.44 -15.00
CA GLY A 88 -4.61 -14.60 -15.30
C GLY A 88 -5.20 -13.41 -16.06
N SER A 89 -6.52 -13.46 -16.29
CA SER A 89 -7.27 -12.45 -17.06
C SER A 89 -7.52 -11.14 -16.30
N ASP A 90 -7.44 -11.16 -14.97
CA ASP A 90 -7.52 -9.94 -14.15
C ASP A 90 -6.11 -9.37 -13.96
N ASN A 91 -5.72 -8.50 -14.89
CA ASN A 91 -4.37 -7.97 -15.00
C ASN A 91 -4.31 -6.44 -14.83
N PHE A 92 -5.42 -5.79 -14.48
CA PHE A 92 -5.49 -4.34 -14.38
C PHE A 92 -5.07 -3.82 -13.01
N LEU A 93 -4.02 -3.01 -12.99
CA LEU A 93 -3.46 -2.39 -11.81
C LEU A 93 -4.04 -0.98 -11.63
N SER A 94 -4.87 -0.83 -10.60
CA SER A 94 -5.51 0.45 -10.24
C SER A 94 -4.65 1.32 -9.30
N SER A 95 -3.68 0.73 -8.59
CA SER A 95 -2.79 1.44 -7.66
C SER A 95 -1.44 0.73 -7.52
N LEU A 96 -0.38 1.46 -7.16
CA LEU A 96 0.96 0.89 -6.97
C LEU A 96 0.99 0.05 -5.68
N PRO A 97 1.31 -1.25 -5.77
CA PRO A 97 1.31 -2.13 -4.60
C PRO A 97 2.53 -1.88 -3.69
N LEU A 98 2.31 -1.89 -2.37
CA LEU A 98 3.36 -1.71 -1.36
C LEU A 98 4.37 -2.87 -1.31
N LYS A 99 3.93 -4.07 -1.69
CA LYS A 99 4.75 -5.28 -1.71
C LYS A 99 4.52 -6.01 -3.02
N ILE A 100 5.60 -6.32 -3.72
CA ILE A 100 5.57 -6.89 -5.07
C ILE A 100 6.26 -8.24 -5.05
N THR A 101 5.45 -9.29 -5.10
CA THR A 101 5.88 -10.67 -5.27
C THR A 101 6.16 -10.99 -6.73
N GLN A 102 6.91 -12.06 -6.98
CA GLN A 102 7.10 -12.57 -8.32
C GLN A 102 5.83 -13.30 -8.82
N PRO A 103 5.54 -13.28 -10.14
CA PRO A 103 6.33 -12.65 -11.20
C PRO A 103 6.15 -11.12 -11.24
N ARG A 104 7.20 -10.40 -11.64
CA ARG A 104 7.24 -8.93 -11.60
C ARG A 104 8.15 -8.36 -12.67
N VAL A 105 7.94 -7.09 -12.97
CA VAL A 105 8.66 -6.33 -13.98
C VAL A 105 9.20 -5.03 -13.42
N LEU A 106 10.41 -4.65 -13.80
CA LEU A 106 11.02 -3.36 -13.50
C LEU A 106 10.90 -2.47 -14.74
N ILE A 107 10.18 -1.37 -14.60
CA ILE A 107 10.02 -0.37 -15.65
C ILE A 107 10.66 0.95 -15.21
N GLY A 108 11.32 1.66 -16.13
CA GLY A 108 11.80 3.03 -15.94
C GLY A 108 10.91 4.00 -16.71
N VAL A 109 10.72 5.21 -16.17
CA VAL A 109 9.95 6.27 -16.82
C VAL A 109 10.84 7.49 -16.94
N ASN A 110 10.95 8.03 -18.14
CA ASN A 110 11.70 9.24 -18.42
C ASN A 110 10.85 10.16 -19.29
N LYS A 111 10.50 11.38 -18.85
CA LYS A 111 9.70 12.28 -19.67
C LYS A 111 10.62 12.96 -20.64
N GLU A 112 10.32 12.81 -21.92
CA GLU A 112 11.03 13.54 -22.94
C GLU A 112 10.39 14.93 -22.98
N ILE A 113 11.03 15.89 -22.30
CA ILE A 113 10.68 17.29 -22.50
C ILE A 113 11.04 17.58 -23.96
N GLN A 114 10.02 17.61 -24.82
CA GLN A 114 10.15 18.29 -26.10
C GLN A 114 10.39 19.76 -25.75
N ILE A 115 11.67 20.14 -25.69
CA ILE A 115 12.06 21.52 -25.84
C ILE A 115 11.43 21.91 -27.18
N PRO A 116 10.50 22.88 -27.22
CA PRO A 116 10.01 23.35 -28.49
C PRO A 116 11.24 23.85 -29.23
N ILE A 117 11.67 23.09 -30.24
CA ILE A 117 12.47 23.65 -31.31
C ILE A 117 11.53 24.71 -31.86
N ILE A 118 11.81 25.96 -31.51
CA ILE A 118 11.30 27.10 -32.26
C ILE A 118 11.92 26.88 -33.64
N ILE A 119 11.18 26.17 -34.48
CA ILE A 119 11.33 26.27 -35.92
C ILE A 119 10.83 27.68 -36.18
N GLU A 120 11.76 28.65 -36.10
CA GLU A 120 11.57 29.88 -36.83
C GLU A 120 11.35 29.44 -38.27
N THR A 121 10.10 29.59 -38.70
CA THR A 121 9.73 29.71 -40.10
C THR A 121 10.56 30.85 -40.68
N SER A 122 11.77 30.57 -41.15
CA SER A 122 12.40 31.37 -42.17
C SER A 122 12.21 30.61 -43.48
N GLU A 123 11.18 31.07 -44.20
CA GLU A 123 11.08 30.91 -45.63
C GLU A 123 12.46 31.11 -46.28
N GLN A 124 12.77 30.21 -47.21
CA GLN A 124 13.70 30.37 -48.32
C GLN A 124 14.49 31.69 -48.34
N ASN A 125 15.77 31.63 -47.98
CA ASN A 125 16.82 32.37 -48.66
C ASN A 125 18.07 31.50 -48.63
N GLU A 126 18.28 30.80 -49.74
CA GLU A 126 19.61 30.39 -50.18
C GLU A 126 20.42 31.67 -50.37
N ASP A 127 21.38 31.94 -49.48
CA ASP A 127 22.72 32.46 -49.79
C ASP A 127 23.43 32.93 -48.52
N GLU A 128 24.76 32.84 -48.54
CA GLU A 128 25.73 33.26 -47.52
C GLU A 128 26.08 32.27 -46.39
N LEU A 129 26.46 31.05 -46.80
CA LEU A 129 27.54 30.32 -46.13
C LEU A 129 28.90 30.89 -46.59
N ALA A 130 29.50 31.79 -45.82
CA ALA A 130 30.95 32.07 -45.90
C ALA A 130 31.46 32.88 -44.70
N TYR A 131 31.46 32.29 -43.49
CA TYR A 131 32.30 32.80 -42.40
C TYR A 131 33.63 32.05 -42.38
N PHE A 132 34.68 32.77 -42.77
CA PHE A 132 36.06 32.67 -42.31
C PHE A 132 36.76 31.29 -42.33
N GLU A 133 37.47 31.02 -43.43
CA GLU A 133 38.79 30.39 -43.33
C GLU A 133 39.85 31.41 -43.78
N SER A 134 40.77 31.69 -42.86
CA SER A 134 41.98 32.47 -43.12
C SER A 134 42.94 31.65 -43.97
N HIS A 135 43.44 32.22 -45.07
CA HIS A 135 44.88 32.22 -45.35
C HIS A 135 45.28 33.20 -46.48
N ASN A 136 46.09 34.18 -46.07
CA ASN A 136 47.22 34.81 -46.78
C ASN A 136 47.12 35.17 -48.27
N GLY A 137 47.24 36.48 -48.55
CA GLY A 137 47.70 36.98 -49.84
C GLY A 137 47.48 38.47 -50.06
N ASP A 138 48.39 39.28 -49.50
CA ASP A 138 48.88 40.58 -50.00
C ASP A 138 47.97 41.67 -50.61
N ASN A 139 48.28 42.90 -50.16
CA ASN A 139 48.24 44.18 -50.90
C ASN A 139 46.89 44.91 -51.10
N LYS A 140 46.59 45.90 -50.23
CA LYS A 140 46.89 47.34 -50.44
C LYS A 140 46.03 48.24 -49.56
N LYS A 141 46.72 49.16 -48.87
CA LYS A 141 46.31 50.48 -48.36
C LYS A 141 44.85 50.91 -48.63
N GLN A 142 44.10 51.13 -47.56
CA GLN A 142 43.28 52.33 -47.44
C GLN A 142 43.14 52.73 -45.96
N GLU A 143 43.89 53.76 -45.59
CA GLU A 143 43.62 54.56 -44.40
C GLU A 143 42.29 55.30 -44.60
N SER A 144 41.34 55.07 -43.71
CA SER A 144 40.33 56.07 -43.37
C SER A 144 39.95 55.92 -41.89
N ASN A 145 40.42 56.88 -41.09
CA ASN A 145 39.75 57.53 -39.96
C ASN A 145 38.75 56.66 -39.18
N GLY A 146 39.02 56.19 -37.95
CA GLY A 146 39.59 56.95 -36.84
C GLY A 146 38.55 57.87 -36.19
N LYS A 147 37.53 57.30 -35.52
CA LYS A 147 36.78 57.83 -34.34
C LYS A 147 35.44 57.07 -34.11
N VAL A 148 35.49 55.78 -33.78
CA VAL A 148 34.32 55.07 -33.17
C VAL A 148 34.75 54.12 -32.02
N SER A 149 36.04 54.01 -31.71
CA SER A 149 36.55 52.88 -30.91
C SER A 149 36.59 53.08 -29.39
N SER A 150 36.21 54.24 -28.84
CA SER A 150 36.33 54.50 -27.39
C SER A 150 35.06 54.18 -26.61
N GLU A 151 33.88 54.52 -27.14
CA GLU A 151 32.60 54.29 -26.45
C GLU A 151 32.16 52.83 -26.54
N LEU A 152 32.34 52.19 -27.71
CA LEU A 152 32.04 50.75 -27.86
C LEU A 152 32.93 49.88 -26.97
N ALA A 153 34.22 50.22 -26.84
CA ALA A 153 35.14 49.51 -25.97
C ALA A 153 34.85 49.73 -24.47
N TYR A 154 34.28 50.88 -24.10
CA TYR A 154 33.82 51.17 -22.75
C TYR A 154 32.56 50.37 -22.40
N CYS A 155 31.55 50.36 -23.28
CA CYS A 155 30.32 49.57 -23.09
C CYS A 155 30.60 48.07 -23.00
N ILE A 156 31.48 47.53 -23.87
CA ILE A 156 31.87 46.11 -23.80
C ILE A 156 32.58 45.78 -22.47
N LYS A 157 33.34 46.72 -21.91
CA LYS A 157 34.04 46.50 -20.64
C LYS A 157 33.07 46.53 -19.45
N GLU A 158 32.11 47.45 -19.45
CA GLU A 158 31.08 47.56 -18.41
C GLU A 158 30.13 46.35 -18.42
N ASP A 159 29.70 45.90 -19.61
CA ASP A 159 28.89 44.68 -19.77
C ASP A 159 29.63 43.42 -19.27
N ASN A 160 30.94 43.32 -19.57
CA ASN A 160 31.76 42.22 -19.06
C ASN A 160 31.94 42.27 -17.54
N GLU A 161 32.08 43.47 -16.94
CA GLU A 161 32.15 43.62 -15.48
C GLU A 161 30.84 43.23 -14.80
N HIS A 162 29.69 43.60 -15.37
CA HIS A 162 28.38 43.16 -14.89
C HIS A 162 28.19 41.65 -15.02
N LEU A 163 28.64 41.05 -16.12
CA LEU A 163 28.57 39.61 -16.33
C LEU A 163 29.45 38.84 -15.33
N ILE A 164 30.66 39.34 -15.06
CA ILE A 164 31.56 38.74 -14.05
C ILE A 164 30.92 38.81 -12.66
N GLN A 165 30.34 39.96 -12.28
CA GLN A 165 29.65 40.09 -10.99
C GLN A 165 28.43 39.17 -10.89
N TYR A 166 27.67 39.01 -11.97
CA TYR A 166 26.54 38.08 -12.02
C TYR A 166 27.00 36.64 -11.76
N TYR A 167 28.05 36.16 -12.45
CA TYR A 167 28.57 34.81 -12.22
C TYR A 167 29.16 34.62 -10.83
N GLN A 168 29.84 35.63 -10.28
CA GLN A 168 30.34 35.58 -8.90
C GLN A 168 29.21 35.44 -7.87
N ASN A 169 28.12 36.20 -8.05
CA ASN A 169 26.95 36.10 -7.20
C ASN A 169 26.27 34.72 -7.35
N LEU A 170 26.12 34.23 -8.57
CA LEU A 170 25.55 32.91 -8.85
C LEU A 170 26.36 31.78 -8.19
N VAL A 171 27.69 31.83 -8.28
CA VAL A 171 28.57 30.85 -7.62
C VAL A 171 28.36 30.90 -6.10
N LYS A 172 28.31 32.09 -5.51
CA LYS A 172 28.08 32.25 -4.07
C LYS A 172 26.72 31.75 -3.62
N GLU A 173 25.67 31.95 -4.42
CA GLU A 173 24.34 31.40 -4.16
C GLU A 173 24.34 29.87 -4.20
N LEU A 174 24.96 29.29 -5.24
CA LEU A 174 25.11 27.83 -5.37
C LEU A 174 25.90 27.22 -4.19
N GLU A 175 26.98 27.87 -3.76
CA GLU A 175 27.75 27.42 -2.58
C GLU A 175 26.90 27.42 -1.31
N ASN A 176 26.09 28.46 -1.10
CA ASN A 176 25.18 28.55 0.04
C ASN A 176 24.10 27.46 -0.01
N ASP A 177 23.56 27.18 -1.19
CA ASP A 177 22.55 26.14 -1.38
C ASP A 177 23.13 24.74 -1.14
N VAL A 178 24.32 24.46 -1.66
CA VAL A 178 25.05 23.21 -1.37
C VAL A 178 25.31 23.09 0.15
N HIS A 179 25.71 24.17 0.81
CA HIS A 179 25.93 24.16 2.25
C HIS A 179 24.63 23.89 3.02
N ARG A 180 23.52 24.51 2.62
CA ARG A 180 22.19 24.30 3.21
C ARG A 180 21.75 22.85 3.04
N GLN A 181 21.83 22.31 1.82
CA GLN A 181 21.48 20.92 1.51
C GLN A 181 22.33 19.93 2.33
N LYS A 182 23.63 20.19 2.46
CA LYS A 182 24.54 19.36 3.28
C LYS A 182 24.12 19.34 4.75
N ASN A 183 23.70 20.48 5.30
CA ASN A 183 23.22 20.56 6.68
C ASN A 183 21.88 19.85 6.86
N THR A 184 20.94 20.00 5.92
CA THR A 184 19.67 19.25 5.92
C THR A 184 19.92 17.74 5.87
N CYS A 185 20.80 17.28 4.98
CA CYS A 185 21.15 15.87 4.86
C CYS A 185 21.78 15.34 6.17
N LYS A 186 22.69 16.09 6.80
CA LYS A 186 23.26 15.72 8.11
C LYS A 186 22.19 15.58 9.19
N GLN A 187 21.19 16.46 9.21
CA GLN A 187 20.11 16.41 10.18
C GLN A 187 19.22 15.18 9.97
N ILE A 188 18.83 14.93 8.72
CA ILE A 188 18.04 13.74 8.33
C ILE A 188 18.78 12.45 8.71
N VAL A 189 20.09 12.37 8.45
CA VAL A 189 20.90 11.19 8.83
C VAL A 189 20.93 10.98 10.34
N LYS A 190 20.98 12.06 11.15
CA LYS A 190 20.92 11.94 12.61
C LYS A 190 19.55 11.42 13.07
N GLU A 191 18.47 11.92 12.49
CA GLU A 191 17.11 11.49 12.81
C GLU A 191 16.89 10.02 12.45
N PHE A 192 17.32 9.58 11.26
CA PHE A 192 17.23 8.16 10.90
C PHE A 192 18.10 7.27 11.78
N LYS A 193 19.29 7.71 12.20
CA LYS A 193 20.11 6.96 13.16
C LYS A 193 19.40 6.78 14.50
N ALA A 194 18.72 7.82 14.99
CA ALA A 194 17.95 7.73 16.23
C ALA A 194 16.76 6.75 16.10
N GLN A 195 16.01 6.83 14.99
CA GLN A 195 14.90 5.90 14.72
C GLN A 195 15.37 4.45 14.59
N ILE A 196 16.51 4.21 13.94
CA ILE A 196 17.10 2.87 13.83
C ILE A 196 17.44 2.32 15.22
N ALA A 197 18.02 3.15 16.10
CA ALA A 197 18.36 2.73 17.46
C ALA A 197 17.11 2.39 18.28
N GLU A 198 16.05 3.20 18.19
CA GLU A 198 14.76 2.94 18.86
C GLU A 198 14.12 1.63 18.37
N LEU A 199 14.10 1.39 17.06
CA LEU A 199 13.59 0.14 16.49
C LEU A 199 14.42 -1.07 16.90
N GLN A 200 15.75 -0.93 17.00
CA GLN A 200 16.62 -2.00 17.50
C GLN A 200 16.30 -2.35 18.95
N GLU A 201 16.10 -1.34 19.81
CA GLU A 201 15.71 -1.57 21.20
C GLU A 201 14.34 -2.27 21.29
N GLN A 202 13.37 -1.88 20.47
CA GLN A 202 12.06 -2.52 20.41
C GLN A 202 12.14 -3.99 19.96
N VAL A 203 12.99 -4.30 18.98
CA VAL A 203 13.23 -5.68 18.53
C VAL A 203 13.82 -6.54 19.64
N GLU A 204 14.79 -6.02 20.40
CA GLU A 204 15.38 -6.75 21.52
C GLU A 204 14.37 -6.95 22.67
N PHE A 205 13.52 -5.96 22.92
CA PHE A 205 12.41 -6.10 23.86
C PHE A 205 11.43 -7.22 23.46
N GLU A 206 10.98 -7.23 22.20
CA GLU A 206 10.07 -8.25 21.67
C GLU A 206 10.69 -9.65 21.67
N LYS A 207 11.99 -9.77 21.35
CA LYS A 207 12.72 -11.05 21.47
C LYS A 207 12.68 -11.57 22.90
N LYS A 208 12.98 -10.72 23.89
CA LYS A 208 12.95 -11.09 25.30
C LYS A 208 11.54 -11.48 25.75
N TYR A 209 10.53 -10.72 25.34
CA TYR A 209 9.12 -11.02 25.63
C TYR A 209 8.70 -12.38 25.05
N ARG A 210 9.11 -12.69 23.81
CA ARG A 210 8.81 -13.97 23.16
C ARG A 210 9.44 -15.14 23.91
N ILE A 211 10.67 -15.01 24.39
CA ILE A 211 11.36 -16.04 25.18
C ILE A 211 10.59 -16.28 26.50
N ASP A 212 10.25 -15.23 27.24
CA ASP A 212 9.47 -15.33 28.49
C ASP A 212 8.10 -16.00 28.27
N MET A 213 7.40 -15.64 27.19
CA MET A 213 6.14 -16.29 26.84
C MET A 213 6.32 -17.76 26.49
N GLN A 214 7.40 -18.12 25.80
CA GLN A 214 7.68 -19.51 25.44
C GLN A 214 7.96 -20.36 26.70
N GLU A 215 8.74 -19.85 27.65
CA GLU A 215 8.98 -20.51 28.95
C GLU A 215 7.66 -20.75 29.71
N LYS A 216 6.75 -19.77 29.70
CA LYS A 216 5.41 -19.91 30.30
C LYS A 216 4.56 -20.97 29.59
N PHE A 217 4.62 -21.05 28.26
CA PHE A 217 3.91 -22.08 27.50
C PHE A 217 4.45 -23.48 27.79
N GLU A 218 5.77 -23.65 27.87
CA GLU A 218 6.40 -24.92 28.23
C GLU A 218 5.98 -25.38 29.63
N HIS A 219 5.91 -24.45 30.60
CA HIS A 219 5.37 -24.74 31.93
C HIS A 219 3.90 -25.19 31.89
N CYS A 220 3.05 -24.54 31.11
CA CYS A 220 1.66 -24.94 30.93
C CYS A 220 1.52 -26.34 30.30
N ILE A 221 2.35 -26.66 29.30
CA ILE A 221 2.38 -27.99 28.68
C ILE A 221 2.78 -29.05 29.73
N SER A 222 3.82 -28.79 30.52
CA SER A 222 4.26 -29.69 31.60
C SER A 222 3.17 -29.93 32.66
N LEU A 223 2.43 -28.88 33.03
CA LEU A 223 1.29 -29.00 33.93
C LEU A 223 0.16 -29.85 33.32
N TYR A 224 -0.16 -29.61 32.05
CA TYR A 224 -1.16 -30.39 31.33
C TYR A 224 -0.81 -31.87 31.27
N ASP A 225 0.45 -32.21 30.93
CA ASP A 225 0.93 -33.59 30.91
C ASP A 225 0.87 -34.24 32.30
N SER A 226 1.15 -33.47 33.36
CA SER A 226 1.06 -33.94 34.74
C SER A 226 -0.38 -34.24 35.16
N ILE A 227 -1.35 -33.41 34.74
CA ILE A 227 -2.78 -33.63 34.97
C ILE A 227 -3.24 -34.86 34.19
N ARG A 228 -2.93 -34.94 32.90
CA ARG A 228 -3.27 -36.08 32.04
C ARG A 228 -2.76 -37.40 32.61
N LYS A 229 -1.49 -37.48 33.04
CA LYS A 229 -0.93 -38.67 33.70
C LYS A 229 -1.62 -39.02 35.03
N ARG A 230 -2.20 -38.04 35.72
CA ARG A 230 -2.98 -38.28 36.95
C ARG A 230 -4.37 -38.82 36.59
N GLU A 231 -5.02 -38.28 35.57
CA GLU A 231 -6.29 -38.77 35.05
C GLU A 231 -6.17 -40.21 34.55
N GLU A 232 -5.17 -40.51 33.73
CA GLU A 232 -4.90 -41.87 33.23
C GLU A 232 -4.75 -42.86 34.39
N ARG A 233 -3.96 -42.52 35.43
CA ARG A 233 -3.82 -43.33 36.65
C ARG A 233 -5.13 -43.50 37.42
N PHE A 234 -5.96 -42.45 37.47
CA PHE A 234 -7.25 -42.50 38.13
C PHE A 234 -8.22 -43.46 37.41
N PHE A 235 -8.30 -43.37 36.08
CA PHE A 235 -9.13 -44.27 35.27
C PHE A 235 -8.62 -45.73 35.32
N GLU A 236 -7.31 -45.96 35.29
CA GLU A 236 -6.74 -47.28 35.51
C GLU A 236 -7.13 -47.87 36.87
N SER A 237 -7.09 -47.05 37.94
CA SER A 237 -7.51 -47.49 39.27
C SER A 237 -9.00 -47.82 39.34
N LEU A 238 -9.85 -47.05 38.65
CA LEU A 238 -11.28 -47.34 38.55
C LEU A 238 -11.55 -48.64 37.79
N HIS A 239 -10.87 -48.86 36.66
CA HIS A 239 -10.99 -50.09 35.89
C HIS A 239 -10.50 -51.33 36.65
N LYS A 240 -9.46 -51.20 37.48
CA LYS A 240 -9.01 -52.28 38.37
C LYS A 240 -10.05 -52.58 39.47
N LYS A 241 -10.65 -51.56 40.06
CA LYS A 241 -11.72 -51.73 41.08
C LYS A 241 -13.00 -52.34 40.50
N SER A 242 -13.42 -51.93 39.29
CA SER A 242 -14.63 -52.47 38.67
C SER A 242 -14.49 -53.95 38.28
N ARG A 243 -13.30 -54.40 37.87
CA ARG A 243 -13.02 -55.83 37.63
C ARG A 243 -13.09 -56.67 38.90
N ASN A 244 -12.72 -56.11 40.07
CA ASN A 244 -12.84 -56.82 41.35
C ASN A 244 -14.28 -56.84 41.87
N LEU A 245 -15.08 -55.78 41.63
CA LEU A 245 -16.50 -55.72 42.01
C LEU A 245 -17.40 -56.67 41.21
N ILE A 246 -17.08 -56.96 39.95
CA ILE A 246 -17.85 -57.92 39.13
C ILE A 246 -17.69 -59.37 39.64
N PHE A 247 -16.59 -59.69 40.32
CA PHE A 247 -16.37 -61.02 40.89
C PHE A 247 -17.13 -61.25 42.21
N ASP A 248 -17.37 -60.22 43.03
CA ASP A 248 -18.08 -60.37 44.30
C ASP A 248 -19.62 -60.36 44.14
N ILE A 249 -20.15 -59.75 43.07
CA ILE A 249 -21.62 -59.68 42.82
C ILE A 249 -22.18 -61.01 42.29
N GLN A 250 -21.35 -61.92 41.73
CA GLN A 250 -21.85 -63.22 41.26
C GLN A 250 -22.04 -64.26 42.38
N THR A 251 -21.63 -63.98 43.62
CA THR A 251 -21.72 -64.94 44.73
C THR A 251 -22.78 -64.62 45.78
N GLN A 252 -23.47 -63.49 45.71
CA GLN A 252 -24.48 -63.12 46.70
C GLN A 252 -25.56 -62.23 46.08
N GLU A 253 -26.69 -62.83 45.67
CA GLU A 253 -28.05 -62.26 45.82
C GLU A 253 -29.10 -63.18 45.16
N VAL A 254 -29.33 -64.33 45.80
CA VAL A 254 -30.70 -64.82 45.98
C VAL A 254 -31.12 -64.24 47.33
N ILE A 255 -31.93 -63.18 47.34
CA ILE A 255 -32.93 -62.80 48.37
C ILE A 255 -33.52 -61.44 47.94
N ASN A 256 -34.71 -61.52 47.34
CA ASN A 256 -35.91 -60.75 47.67
C ASN A 256 -35.71 -59.36 48.31
N ILE A 257 -36.10 -58.28 47.61
CA ILE A 257 -36.95 -57.18 48.15
C ILE A 257 -37.75 -56.59 46.98
N ASN A 258 -39.01 -57.01 46.91
CA ASN A 258 -40.11 -56.14 46.49
C ASN A 258 -40.28 -55.06 47.57
N SER A 259 -39.85 -53.83 47.29
CA SER A 259 -40.56 -52.62 47.71
C SER A 259 -39.80 -51.41 47.20
N PHE A 260 -40.51 -50.54 46.48
CA PHE A 260 -40.42 -49.08 46.47
C PHE A 260 -40.67 -48.50 45.06
N LEU A 261 -41.79 -48.92 44.46
CA LEU A 261 -42.48 -48.19 43.40
C LEU A 261 -43.72 -47.57 44.06
N GLN A 262 -43.67 -46.29 44.40
CA GLN A 262 -44.84 -45.39 44.46
C GLN A 262 -44.38 -43.98 44.85
N ASN A 263 -44.24 -43.08 43.86
CA ASN A 263 -45.24 -42.03 43.65
C ASN A 263 -44.82 -41.05 42.54
N GLN A 264 -45.72 -40.97 41.55
CA GLN A 264 -46.12 -39.79 40.75
C GLN A 264 -45.03 -39.13 39.89
N GLY A 265 -45.11 -39.07 38.55
CA GLY A 265 -46.28 -39.04 37.67
C GLY A 265 -46.62 -37.60 37.30
N ASN A 266 -46.07 -37.11 36.19
CA ASN A 266 -46.84 -36.62 35.04
C ASN A 266 -45.91 -36.03 33.95
N ASP A 267 -46.06 -36.62 32.75
CA ASP A 267 -46.04 -36.05 31.41
C ASP A 267 -45.19 -34.80 31.12
N ASP A 268 -44.19 -34.95 30.24
CA ASP A 268 -44.46 -34.66 28.82
C ASP A 268 -43.34 -35.16 27.88
N LYS A 269 -43.76 -35.47 26.66
CA LYS A 269 -42.97 -35.97 25.53
C LYS A 269 -41.95 -34.93 25.06
N VAL A 270 -40.85 -35.42 24.44
CA VAL A 270 -40.21 -34.94 23.19
C VAL A 270 -38.67 -35.08 23.26
N SER A 271 -38.21 -36.06 22.48
CA SER A 271 -36.99 -36.07 21.66
C SER A 271 -35.59 -36.09 22.28
N HIS A 272 -34.90 -37.18 21.97
CA HIS A 272 -33.48 -37.19 21.65
C HIS A 272 -33.08 -35.95 20.83
N SER A 273 -32.01 -35.25 21.23
CA SER A 273 -30.77 -35.16 20.42
C SER A 273 -29.79 -34.10 20.93
N ILE A 274 -28.52 -34.53 21.06
CA ILE A 274 -27.29 -33.77 20.76
C ILE A 274 -26.92 -32.68 21.79
N LEU A 275 -26.07 -33.00 22.78
CA LEU A 275 -24.60 -32.84 22.68
C LEU A 275 -24.17 -31.57 21.93
N ASN A 276 -24.25 -30.39 22.56
CA ASN A 276 -23.41 -29.24 22.20
C ASN A 276 -23.49 -28.09 23.23
N ASP A 277 -23.37 -28.42 24.52
CA ASP A 277 -23.40 -27.42 25.61
C ASP A 277 -21.99 -26.91 25.98
N THR A 278 -21.18 -26.56 24.98
CA THR A 278 -19.85 -25.96 25.21
C THR A 278 -19.47 -24.89 24.18
N LEU A 279 -20.46 -24.15 23.67
CA LEU A 279 -20.21 -22.88 22.99
C LEU A 279 -20.74 -21.77 23.89
N SER A 280 -19.82 -21.05 24.55
CA SER A 280 -20.15 -19.87 25.35
C SER A 280 -21.09 -18.96 24.54
N PHE A 281 -22.25 -18.61 25.08
CA PHE A 281 -23.25 -17.73 24.43
C PHE A 281 -22.66 -16.49 23.70
N PRO A 282 -21.57 -15.86 24.19
CA PRO A 282 -20.89 -14.78 23.47
C PRO A 282 -20.19 -15.20 22.17
N SER A 283 -19.74 -16.45 22.03
CA SER A 283 -19.13 -16.96 20.80
C SER A 283 -20.14 -17.18 19.67
N THR A 284 -21.38 -17.55 20.02
CA THR A 284 -22.46 -17.78 19.05
C THR A 284 -22.92 -16.47 18.39
N ILE A 285 -22.97 -15.37 19.15
CA ILE A 285 -23.36 -14.07 18.58
C ILE A 285 -22.28 -13.51 17.66
N GLU A 286 -21.00 -13.68 18.01
CA GLU A 286 -19.90 -13.23 17.15
C GLU A 286 -19.91 -13.95 15.81
N LYS A 287 -20.11 -15.28 15.84
CA LYS A 287 -20.22 -16.07 14.61
C LYS A 287 -21.37 -15.57 13.75
N LYS A 288 -22.55 -15.34 14.34
CA LYS A 288 -23.72 -14.83 13.59
C LYS A 288 -23.55 -13.40 13.08
N VAL A 289 -22.87 -12.53 13.84
CA VAL A 289 -22.50 -11.19 13.39
C VAL A 289 -21.54 -11.28 12.22
N HIS A 290 -20.53 -12.15 12.29
CA HIS A 290 -19.58 -12.37 11.21
C HIS A 290 -20.26 -12.90 9.96
N GLU A 291 -21.11 -13.93 10.06
CA GLU A 291 -21.93 -14.46 8.97
C GLU A 291 -22.79 -13.37 8.30
N THR A 292 -23.40 -12.50 9.10
CA THR A 292 -24.22 -11.38 8.59
C THR A 292 -23.35 -10.37 7.83
N LEU A 293 -22.18 -10.02 8.37
CA LEU A 293 -21.27 -9.06 7.72
C LEU A 293 -20.59 -9.63 6.48
N ASP A 294 -20.31 -10.93 6.46
CA ASP A 294 -19.76 -11.62 5.31
C ASP A 294 -20.76 -11.64 4.15
N ARG A 295 -22.03 -11.98 4.43
CA ARG A 295 -23.12 -11.87 3.45
C ARG A 295 -23.23 -10.46 2.86
N LEU A 296 -22.98 -9.43 3.66
CA LEU A 296 -23.01 -8.02 3.25
C LEU A 296 -21.71 -7.51 2.62
N LYS A 297 -20.64 -8.33 2.56
CA LYS A 297 -19.27 -7.93 2.17
C LYS A 297 -18.65 -6.81 3.04
N LEU A 298 -19.12 -6.69 4.28
CA LEU A 298 -18.71 -5.69 5.28
C LEU A 298 -17.92 -6.31 6.44
N VAL A 299 -17.25 -7.44 6.21
CA VAL A 299 -16.42 -8.12 7.24
C VAL A 299 -15.40 -7.17 7.83
N GLY A 300 -15.42 -6.96 9.14
CA GLY A 300 -14.50 -6.06 9.84
C GLY A 300 -15.03 -4.63 10.04
N LEU A 301 -16.24 -4.31 9.55
CA LEU A 301 -16.90 -3.03 9.82
C LEU A 301 -17.24 -2.86 11.31
N LEU A 302 -17.63 -3.96 11.98
CA LEU A 302 -17.92 -3.97 13.41
C LEU A 302 -16.76 -4.57 14.18
N LYS A 303 -16.35 -3.89 15.26
CA LYS A 303 -15.35 -4.39 16.21
C LYS A 303 -16.02 -4.75 17.52
N ARG A 304 -15.80 -5.95 18.03
CA ARG A 304 -16.29 -6.31 19.37
C ARG A 304 -15.57 -5.48 20.42
N THR A 305 -16.33 -5.01 21.40
CA THR A 305 -15.78 -4.34 22.58
C THR A 305 -15.87 -5.27 23.77
N LYS A 306 -16.96 -5.19 24.55
CA LYS A 306 -17.19 -5.98 25.75
C LYS A 306 -18.56 -6.66 25.69
N ASP A 307 -18.61 -7.93 26.10
CA ASP A 307 -19.82 -8.74 26.16
C ASP A 307 -20.52 -8.82 24.79
N MET A 308 -21.73 -8.23 24.71
CA MET A 308 -22.62 -8.18 23.56
C MET A 308 -22.57 -6.83 22.82
N ASN A 309 -21.58 -5.99 23.11
CA ASN A 309 -21.43 -4.66 22.53
C ASN A 309 -20.42 -4.66 21.38
N PHE A 310 -20.81 -4.03 20.28
CA PHE A 310 -20.02 -3.88 19.06
C PHE A 310 -19.88 -2.40 18.72
N MET A 311 -18.72 -2.02 18.21
CA MET A 311 -18.45 -0.67 17.72
C MET A 311 -18.52 -0.62 16.21
N ILE A 312 -19.17 0.42 15.69
CA ILE A 312 -19.16 0.82 14.28
C ILE A 312 -18.80 2.31 14.23
N GLY A 313 -17.63 2.63 13.66
CA GLY A 313 -17.04 3.97 13.79
C GLY A 313 -16.90 4.39 15.26
N ALA A 314 -17.55 5.50 15.64
CA ALA A 314 -17.58 6.01 17.01
C ALA A 314 -18.81 5.55 17.83
N LYS A 315 -19.74 4.80 17.22
CA LYS A 315 -21.00 4.37 17.87
C LYS A 315 -20.84 2.97 18.46
N THR A 316 -21.35 2.78 19.67
CA THR A 316 -21.45 1.45 20.29
C THR A 316 -22.89 0.96 20.20
N ILE A 317 -23.08 -0.27 19.73
CA ILE A 317 -24.37 -0.94 19.59
C ILE A 317 -24.40 -2.23 20.41
N SER A 318 -25.49 -2.46 21.12
CA SER A 318 -25.71 -3.72 21.85
C SER A 318 -26.53 -4.66 20.98
N LEU A 319 -26.02 -5.87 20.77
CA LEU A 319 -26.65 -6.90 19.96
C LEU A 319 -27.20 -8.02 20.83
N SER A 320 -28.23 -8.71 20.34
CA SER A 320 -28.78 -9.92 20.96
C SER A 320 -29.26 -10.86 19.87
N ILE A 321 -29.35 -12.16 20.17
CA ILE A 321 -29.94 -13.13 19.26
C ILE A 321 -31.41 -13.32 19.65
N LYS A 322 -32.33 -13.14 18.69
CA LYS A 322 -33.73 -13.55 18.83
C LYS A 322 -34.13 -14.36 17.61
N GLN A 323 -34.74 -15.52 17.84
CA GLN A 323 -35.19 -16.43 16.75
C GLN A 323 -34.09 -16.79 15.74
N GLY A 324 -32.83 -16.90 16.20
CA GLY A 324 -31.69 -17.23 15.35
C GLY A 324 -31.11 -16.05 14.56
N GLU A 325 -31.69 -14.85 14.65
CA GLU A 325 -31.21 -13.64 13.99
C GLU A 325 -30.55 -12.67 14.97
N VAL A 326 -29.56 -11.91 14.48
CA VAL A 326 -28.90 -10.85 15.24
C VAL A 326 -29.72 -9.57 15.15
N ILE A 327 -30.22 -9.13 16.29
CA ILE A 327 -31.00 -7.92 16.42
C ILE A 327 -30.29 -6.90 17.31
N CYS A 328 -30.46 -5.63 16.97
CA CYS A 328 -30.05 -4.51 17.81
C CYS A 328 -31.01 -4.38 19.00
N LYS A 329 -30.56 -3.79 20.11
CA LYS A 329 -31.42 -3.48 21.27
C LYS A 329 -32.66 -2.64 20.92
N SER A 330 -32.61 -1.89 19.81
CA SER A 330 -33.74 -1.16 19.21
C SER A 330 -34.81 -2.05 18.57
N GLY A 331 -34.63 -3.37 18.52
CA GLY A 331 -35.55 -4.32 17.89
C GLY A 331 -35.40 -4.44 16.37
N THR A 332 -34.48 -3.70 15.76
CA THR A 332 -34.18 -3.78 14.33
C THR A 332 -33.12 -4.86 14.06
N SER A 333 -33.24 -5.59 12.95
CA SER A 333 -32.18 -6.50 12.49
C SER A 333 -30.87 -5.75 12.27
N LEU A 334 -29.74 -6.43 12.47
CA LEU A 334 -28.41 -5.84 12.32
C LEU A 334 -28.20 -5.23 10.92
N GLU A 335 -28.64 -5.94 9.88
CA GLU A 335 -28.56 -5.49 8.49
C GLU A 335 -29.30 -4.18 8.27
N ASN A 336 -30.56 -4.10 8.70
CA ASN A 336 -31.37 -2.90 8.57
C ASN A 336 -30.79 -1.73 9.37
N TYR A 337 -30.20 -2.02 10.53
CA TYR A 337 -29.54 -1.00 11.35
C TYR A 337 -28.32 -0.40 10.62
N ILE A 338 -27.46 -1.24 10.03
CA ILE A 338 -26.25 -0.84 9.31
C ILE A 338 -26.61 0.09 8.15
N PHE A 339 -27.52 -0.31 7.26
CA PHE A 339 -27.88 0.50 6.10
C PHE A 339 -28.64 1.79 6.43
N LYS A 340 -29.40 1.80 7.54
CA LYS A 340 -30.15 2.99 7.96
C LYS A 340 -29.28 4.01 8.69
N ASN A 341 -28.38 3.58 9.57
CA ASN A 341 -27.71 4.47 10.53
C ASN A 341 -26.19 4.61 10.33
N CYS A 342 -25.59 3.84 9.43
CA CYS A 342 -24.13 3.73 9.31
C CYS A 342 -23.62 4.00 7.88
N LYS A 343 -24.35 4.79 7.09
CA LYS A 343 -24.00 5.06 5.68
C LYS A 343 -22.59 5.65 5.53
N SER A 344 -22.27 6.68 6.32
CA SER A 344 -20.94 7.31 6.33
C SER A 344 -19.83 6.32 6.71
N GLU A 345 -20.07 5.49 7.72
CA GLU A 345 -19.11 4.52 8.21
C GLU A 345 -18.87 3.40 7.17
N ILE A 346 -19.90 3.01 6.42
CA ILE A 346 -19.77 2.07 5.29
C ILE A 346 -18.93 2.69 4.17
N GLU A 347 -19.22 3.93 3.78
CA GLU A 347 -18.45 4.63 2.74
C GLU A 347 -16.98 4.80 3.13
N ASP A 348 -16.71 5.23 4.37
CA ASP A 348 -15.35 5.36 4.89
C ASP A 348 -14.65 3.99 4.99
N PHE A 349 -15.35 2.95 5.41
CA PHE A 349 -14.81 1.59 5.47
C PHE A 349 -14.45 1.05 4.08
N LEU A 350 -15.32 1.25 3.08
CA LEU A 350 -15.05 0.87 1.70
C LEU A 350 -13.92 1.70 1.10
N ARG A 351 -13.86 3.01 1.40
CA ARG A 351 -12.76 3.90 0.98
C ARG A 351 -11.42 3.48 1.57
N MET A 352 -11.38 3.13 2.86
CA MET A 352 -10.18 2.63 3.54
C MET A 352 -9.73 1.28 2.98
N ARG A 353 -10.65 0.41 2.58
CA ARG A 353 -10.34 -0.85 1.89
C ARG A 353 -9.78 -0.63 0.48
N ALA A 354 -10.31 0.35 -0.25
CA ALA A 354 -9.84 0.69 -1.59
C ALA A 354 -8.46 1.38 -1.57
N CYS A 355 -8.15 2.14 -0.51
CA CYS A 355 -6.91 2.91 -0.38
C CYS A 355 -6.30 2.79 1.04
N PRO A 356 -5.53 1.73 1.34
CA PRO A 356 -4.92 1.52 2.67
C PRO A 356 -3.89 2.59 3.09
N GLY A 357 -3.46 3.46 2.17
CA GLY A 357 -2.38 4.43 2.37
C GLY A 357 -2.78 5.81 2.93
N LEU A 358 -4.07 6.06 3.16
CA LEU A 358 -4.57 7.36 3.65
C LEU A 358 -5.13 7.25 5.07
N GLN A 359 -4.32 6.80 6.02
CA GLN A 359 -4.61 7.11 7.42
C GLN A 359 -4.37 8.61 7.63
N LYS A 360 -5.44 9.39 7.64
CA LYS A 360 -5.42 10.72 8.25
C LYS A 360 -5.06 10.53 9.72
N SER A 361 -3.86 10.95 10.10
CA SER A 361 -3.47 11.20 11.47
C SER A 361 -4.34 12.32 12.03
N SER A 362 -5.54 11.99 12.52
CA SER A 362 -6.32 12.88 13.38
C SER A 362 -5.68 12.92 14.77
N SER A 363 -4.52 13.57 14.85
CA SER A 363 -3.99 14.10 16.10
C SER A 363 -4.84 15.31 16.49
N SER A 364 -5.75 15.10 17.44
CA SER A 364 -6.42 16.14 18.19
C SER A 364 -5.42 16.87 19.10
N ARG A 365 -4.69 17.83 18.54
CA ARG A 365 -4.09 18.93 19.30
C ARG A 365 -4.36 20.24 18.56
N SER A 366 -5.31 21.00 19.09
CA SER A 366 -5.62 22.36 18.69
C SER A 366 -4.37 23.24 18.72
N PRO A 367 -4.06 24.04 17.69
CA PRO A 367 -3.09 25.10 17.85
C PRO A 367 -3.75 26.27 18.57
N ILE A 368 -3.12 26.60 19.69
CA ILE A 368 -3.23 27.86 20.42
C ILE A 368 -3.07 29.05 19.45
N GLY A 369 -3.88 30.08 19.69
CA GLY A 369 -4.15 31.16 18.76
C GLY A 369 -2.95 31.98 18.28
N PHE A 370 -3.07 32.44 17.04
CA PHE A 370 -2.34 33.60 16.55
C PHE A 370 -3.26 34.82 16.54
N SER A 371 -2.78 35.83 17.26
CA SER A 371 -3.29 37.18 17.38
C SER A 371 -3.52 37.84 16.02
N LYS A 372 -4.65 38.54 15.91
CA LYS A 372 -4.92 39.53 14.88
C LYS A 372 -3.87 40.65 14.94
N SER A 373 -3.31 41.03 13.81
CA SER A 373 -2.69 42.34 13.60
C SER A 373 -3.35 43.06 12.41
N PRO A 374 -3.41 44.40 12.43
CA PRO A 374 -4.44 45.18 11.75
C PRO A 374 -4.08 45.53 10.31
N GLY A 375 -5.13 45.79 9.51
CA GLY A 375 -5.02 46.12 8.09
C GLY A 375 -4.36 47.47 7.80
N LEU A 376 -3.79 47.55 6.60
CA LEU A 376 -3.41 48.80 5.95
C LEU A 376 -3.97 48.82 4.52
N TYR A 377 -4.93 49.72 4.36
CA TYR A 377 -5.32 50.51 3.20
C TYR A 377 -4.70 50.17 1.83
N THR A 378 -5.54 49.71 0.90
CA THR A 378 -5.39 49.96 -0.53
C THR A 378 -6.23 51.19 -0.91
N GLN A 379 -5.56 52.30 -1.20
CA GLN A 379 -6.18 53.48 -1.79
C GLN A 379 -6.27 53.29 -3.31
N ARG A 380 -7.49 53.44 -3.83
CA ARG A 380 -7.78 53.58 -5.27
C ARG A 380 -7.13 54.86 -5.79
N ILE A 381 -6.45 54.78 -6.94
CA ILE A 381 -6.28 55.91 -7.82
C ILE A 381 -6.98 55.58 -9.13
N SER A 382 -8.03 56.36 -9.42
CA SER A 382 -8.69 56.45 -10.70
C SER A 382 -8.20 57.69 -11.43
N LYS A 383 -7.99 57.56 -12.74
CA LYS A 383 -8.09 58.59 -13.80
C LYS A 383 -7.28 59.87 -13.59
N TYR A 384 -6.27 60.06 -14.43
CA TYR A 384 -6.30 61.03 -15.54
C TYR A 384 -5.48 60.47 -16.70
#